data_AF-A0A968PX57-F1
#
_entry.id   AF-A0A968PX57-F1
#
_cell.length_a   1.000
_cell.length_b   1.000
_cell.length_c   1.000
_cell.angle_alpha   90.00
_cell.angle_beta   90.00
_cell.angle_gamma   90.00
#
_symmetry.space_group_name_H-M   'P 1'
#
loop_
_entity.id
_entity.type
_entity.pdbx_description
1 polymer ?
#
loop_
_entity_poly.entity_id
_entity_poly.type
_entity_poly.pdbx_seq_one_letter_code
_entity_poly.pdbx_strand_id
1 'polypeptide(L)'
;MVPLATIGFGGDIKPSAAKSLSSTCQKHADQLTSIVYQTDVEIEASKSQLQLAEERANQLKELSDSGAISSRELDAAQAEVKKAKKDLATAIARSKQAKKQLTTLQNMSACTV
;
A
#
# COMPACT_ATOMS: atom_id res chain seq x y z
N MET A 1 62.17 1.95 -20.17
CA MET A 1 61.80 3.28 -19.66
C MET A 1 60.29 3.36 -19.69
N VAL A 2 59.67 3.55 -18.52
CA VAL A 2 58.21 3.58 -18.30
C VAL A 2 57.70 4.99 -18.60
N PRO A 3 56.45 5.15 -19.08
CA PRO A 3 55.58 6.05 -18.36
C PRO A 3 54.30 5.35 -17.90
N LEU A 4 54.00 5.63 -16.64
CA LEU A 4 52.92 5.11 -15.82
C LEU A 4 51.68 5.95 -16.14
N ALA A 5 50.75 5.43 -16.93
CA ALA A 5 49.45 6.05 -17.14
C ALA A 5 48.49 5.55 -16.06
N THR A 6 48.20 6.43 -15.11
CA THR A 6 47.16 6.31 -14.09
C THR A 6 45.84 5.87 -14.72
N ILE A 7 45.37 4.67 -14.36
CA ILE A 7 44.02 4.20 -14.64
C ILE A 7 43.08 4.99 -13.72
N GLY A 8 42.65 6.16 -14.18
CA GLY A 8 41.45 6.81 -13.66
C GLY A 8 40.25 6.00 -14.11
N PHE A 9 39.60 5.32 -13.17
CA PHE A 9 38.38 4.56 -13.43
C PHE A 9 37.35 5.43 -14.16
N GLY A 10 36.82 4.87 -15.24
CA GLY A 10 36.02 5.52 -16.25
C GLY A 10 34.80 6.23 -15.67
N GLY A 11 34.75 7.54 -15.91
CA GLY A 11 33.55 8.35 -15.77
C GLY A 11 32.68 8.22 -17.00
N ASP A 12 31.98 7.09 -17.15
CA ASP A 12 30.91 6.93 -18.14
C ASP A 12 29.85 5.96 -17.59
N ILE A 13 29.20 6.35 -16.49
CA ILE A 13 27.84 5.88 -16.22
C ILE A 13 27.01 7.14 -16.13
N LYS A 14 26.48 7.55 -17.28
CA LYS A 14 25.36 8.48 -17.37
C LYS A 14 24.27 7.97 -16.43
N PRO A 15 24.01 8.60 -15.26
CA PRO A 15 22.82 8.27 -14.52
C PRO A 15 21.69 8.86 -15.35
N SER A 16 20.95 7.99 -16.06
CA SER A 16 19.58 8.27 -16.45
C SER A 16 18.93 8.99 -15.28
N ALA A 17 18.40 10.18 -15.54
CA ALA A 17 17.92 11.15 -14.57
C ALA A 17 16.91 10.57 -13.57
N ALA A 18 17.40 9.80 -12.60
CA ALA A 18 16.78 9.64 -11.31
C ALA A 18 17.08 10.97 -10.62
N LYS A 19 16.05 11.80 -10.45
CA LYS A 19 16.09 12.99 -9.59
C LYS A 19 16.83 12.59 -8.31
N SER A 20 18.08 13.02 -8.15
CA SER A 20 18.87 12.69 -6.98
C SER A 20 18.14 13.27 -5.79
N LEU A 21 17.59 12.42 -4.93
CA LEU A 21 16.96 12.88 -3.70
C LEU A 21 18.07 13.20 -2.70
N SER A 22 17.99 14.33 -1.99
CA SER A 22 18.95 14.61 -0.90
C SER A 22 18.92 13.44 0.12
N SER A 23 20.06 13.10 0.74
CA SER A 23 20.18 11.90 1.60
C SER A 23 19.14 11.84 2.74
N THR A 24 18.69 13.00 3.19
CA THR A 24 17.61 13.18 4.18
C THR A 24 16.24 12.90 3.58
N CYS A 25 15.96 13.37 2.36
CA CYS A 25 14.71 13.08 1.64
C CYS A 25 14.62 11.60 1.22
N GLN A 26 15.75 10.96 0.87
CA GLN A 26 15.81 9.53 0.57
C GLN A 26 15.39 8.70 1.79
N LYS A 27 15.93 9.00 2.99
CA LYS A 27 15.54 8.31 4.23
C LYS A 27 14.04 8.47 4.55
N HIS A 28 13.48 9.65 4.36
CA HIS A 28 12.04 9.87 4.58
C HIS A 28 11.17 9.17 3.53
N ALA A 29 11.62 9.09 2.27
CA ALA A 29 10.92 8.36 1.22
C ALA A 29 10.95 6.84 1.46
N ASP A 30 12.08 6.28 1.88
CA ASP A 30 12.21 4.87 2.26
C ASP A 30 11.34 4.53 3.48
N GLN A 31 11.33 5.41 4.50
CA GLN A 31 10.51 5.22 5.70
C GLN A 31 9.02 5.21 5.36
N LEU A 32 8.55 6.16 4.52
CA LEU A 32 7.17 6.19 4.04
C LEU A 32 6.84 5.00 3.13
N THR A 33 7.78 4.54 2.32
CA THR A 33 7.60 3.38 1.44
C THR A 33 7.39 2.11 2.26
N SER A 34 8.19 1.93 3.32
CA SER A 34 8.06 0.79 4.23
C SER A 34 6.70 0.79 4.96
N ILE A 35 6.26 1.96 5.46
CA ILE A 35 4.93 2.11 6.09
C ILE A 35 3.82 1.75 5.10
N VAL A 36 3.89 2.30 3.88
CA VAL A 36 2.92 2.02 2.82
C VAL A 36 2.88 0.54 2.48
N TYR A 37 4.04 -0.14 2.39
CA TYR A 37 4.11 -1.55 2.06
C TYR A 37 3.50 -2.42 3.17
N GLN A 38 3.82 -2.14 4.44
CA GLN A 38 3.20 -2.82 5.58
C GLN A 38 1.68 -2.63 5.59
N THR A 39 1.23 -1.39 5.39
CA THR A 39 -0.21 -1.07 5.35
C THR A 39 -0.90 -1.77 4.17
N ASP A 40 -0.27 -1.85 3.01
CA ASP A 40 -0.83 -2.57 1.83
C ASP A 40 -0.95 -4.08 2.09
N VAL A 41 0.03 -4.70 2.76
CA VAL A 41 -0.03 -6.12 3.14
C VAL A 41 -1.15 -6.37 4.16
N GLU A 42 -1.32 -5.49 5.14
CA GLU A 42 -2.43 -5.56 6.10
C GLU A 42 -3.78 -5.35 5.43
N ILE A 43 -3.86 -4.46 4.43
CA ILE A 43 -5.06 -4.24 3.60
C ILE A 43 -5.38 -5.49 2.77
N GLU A 44 -4.40 -6.14 2.16
CA GLU A 44 -4.60 -7.37 1.38
C GLU A 44 -5.07 -8.52 2.26
N ALA A 45 -4.47 -8.69 3.44
CA ALA A 45 -4.92 -9.67 4.42
C ALA A 45 -6.36 -9.37 4.88
N SER A 46 -6.65 -8.11 5.18
CA SER A 46 -7.98 -7.65 5.57
C SER A 46 -9.02 -7.81 4.45
N LYS A 47 -8.62 -7.63 3.18
CA LYS A 47 -9.48 -7.91 2.02
C LYS A 47 -9.85 -9.37 1.93
N SER A 48 -8.89 -10.28 2.07
CA SER A 48 -9.15 -11.72 2.03
C SER A 48 -10.11 -12.14 3.14
N GLN A 49 -9.90 -11.64 4.37
CA GLN A 49 -10.83 -11.89 5.47
C GLN A 49 -12.23 -11.34 5.19
N LEU A 50 -12.29 -10.17 4.57
CA LEU A 50 -13.55 -9.54 4.22
C LEU A 50 -14.29 -10.29 3.11
N GLN A 51 -13.58 -10.82 2.11
CA GLN A 51 -14.18 -11.68 1.09
C GLN A 51 -14.78 -12.95 1.70
N LEU A 52 -14.07 -13.58 2.64
CA LEU A 52 -14.61 -14.73 3.37
C LEU A 52 -15.85 -14.36 4.19
N ALA A 53 -15.85 -13.20 4.83
CA ALA A 53 -17.02 -12.70 5.56
C ALA A 53 -18.20 -12.37 4.64
N GLU A 54 -17.96 -11.80 3.46
CA GLU A 54 -18.97 -11.58 2.42
C GLU A 54 -19.56 -12.88 1.92
N GLU A 55 -18.72 -13.88 1.64
CA GLU A 55 -19.15 -15.18 1.16
C GLU A 55 -20.02 -15.89 2.21
N ARG A 56 -19.62 -15.84 3.50
CA ARG A 56 -20.46 -16.33 4.60
C ARG A 56 -21.77 -15.57 4.73
N ALA A 57 -21.76 -14.24 4.61
CA ALA A 57 -22.99 -13.46 4.63
C ALA A 57 -23.91 -13.80 3.45
N ASN A 58 -23.33 -14.16 2.29
CA ASN A 58 -24.09 -14.60 1.13
C ASN A 58 -24.67 -16.01 1.32
N GLN A 59 -23.90 -16.94 1.91
CA GLN A 59 -24.41 -18.27 2.28
C GLN A 59 -25.53 -18.18 3.32
N LEU A 60 -25.37 -17.33 4.34
CA LEU A 60 -26.44 -17.04 5.30
C LEU A 60 -27.66 -16.44 4.59
N LYS A 61 -27.45 -15.62 3.55
CA LYS A 61 -28.55 -15.08 2.74
C LYS A 61 -29.33 -16.19 2.06
N GLU A 62 -28.64 -17.10 1.38
CA GLU A 62 -29.28 -18.25 0.72
C GLU A 62 -30.02 -19.15 1.72
N LEU A 63 -29.45 -19.36 2.91
CA LEU A 63 -30.10 -20.09 4.00
C LEU A 63 -31.32 -19.35 4.53
N SER A 64 -31.28 -18.02 4.63
CA SER A 64 -32.41 -17.20 5.09
C SER A 64 -33.53 -17.16 4.06
N ASP A 65 -33.20 -17.02 2.77
CA ASP A 65 -34.14 -17.12 1.65
C ASP A 65 -34.79 -18.51 1.58
N SER A 66 -34.06 -19.56 1.95
CA SER A 66 -34.58 -20.94 2.08
C SER A 66 -35.37 -21.18 3.38
N GLY A 67 -35.46 -20.19 4.27
CA GLY A 67 -36.14 -20.29 5.57
C GLY A 67 -35.41 -21.11 6.63
N ALA A 68 -34.15 -21.50 6.37
CA ALA A 68 -33.34 -22.32 7.27
C ALA A 68 -32.75 -21.54 8.46
N ILE A 69 -32.62 -20.21 8.34
CA ILE A 69 -32.15 -19.33 9.42
C ILE A 69 -32.99 -18.06 9.53
N SER A 70 -32.92 -17.42 10.70
CA SER A 70 -33.62 -16.16 10.96
C SER A 70 -32.92 -15.00 10.25
N SER A 71 -33.71 -14.10 9.65
CA SER A 71 -33.22 -12.86 9.02
C SER A 71 -32.43 -11.96 9.98
N ARG A 72 -32.58 -12.14 11.29
CA ARG A 72 -31.82 -11.42 12.33
C ARG A 72 -30.33 -11.80 12.35
N GLU A 73 -30.00 -13.07 12.10
CA GLU A 73 -28.62 -13.54 12.01
C GLU A 73 -27.95 -13.07 10.72
N LEU A 74 -28.73 -13.02 9.64
CA LEU A 74 -28.31 -12.42 8.37
C LEU A 74 -27.96 -10.93 8.55
N ASP A 75 -28.86 -10.15 9.16
CA ASP A 75 -28.67 -8.72 9.38
C ASP A 75 -27.42 -8.44 10.22
N ALA A 76 -27.17 -9.26 11.26
CA ALA A 76 -25.96 -9.16 12.07
C ALA A 76 -24.70 -9.41 11.25
N ALA A 77 -24.65 -10.51 10.47
CA ALA A 77 -23.52 -10.83 9.62
C ALA A 77 -23.28 -9.76 8.53
N GLN A 78 -24.34 -9.24 7.91
CA GLN A 78 -24.25 -8.16 6.94
C GLN A 78 -23.78 -6.85 7.55
N ALA A 79 -24.19 -6.54 8.79
CA ALA A 79 -23.74 -5.36 9.51
C ALA A 79 -22.23 -5.44 9.82
N GLU A 80 -21.74 -6.61 10.24
CA GLU A 80 -20.32 -6.84 10.47
C GLU A 80 -19.49 -6.70 9.19
N VAL A 81 -19.95 -7.29 8.09
CA VAL A 81 -19.32 -7.14 6.76
C VAL A 81 -19.28 -5.66 6.34
N LYS A 82 -20.39 -4.92 6.50
CA LYS A 82 -20.44 -3.49 6.18
C LYS A 82 -19.46 -2.68 7.02
N LYS A 83 -19.32 -3.00 8.31
CA LYS A 83 -18.39 -2.32 9.22
C LYS A 83 -16.94 -2.61 8.79
N ALA A 84 -16.60 -3.88 8.60
CA ALA A 84 -15.29 -4.30 8.10
C ALA A 84 -14.94 -3.63 6.76
N LYS A 85 -15.93 -3.47 5.85
CA LYS A 85 -15.73 -2.79 4.55
C LYS A 85 -15.38 -1.33 4.73
N LYS A 86 -16.04 -0.66 5.67
CA LYS A 86 -15.77 0.75 6.00
C LYS A 86 -14.39 0.92 6.63
N ASP A 87 -14.00 0.06 7.55
CA ASP A 87 -12.67 0.08 8.16
C ASP A 87 -11.57 -0.18 7.11
N LEU A 88 -11.76 -1.19 6.26
CA LEU A 88 -10.86 -1.47 5.14
C LEU A 88 -10.76 -0.28 4.17
N ALA A 89 -11.88 0.31 3.77
CA ALA A 89 -11.90 1.47 2.87
C ALA A 89 -11.17 2.67 3.48
N THR A 90 -11.29 2.86 4.80
CA THR A 90 -10.59 3.91 5.54
C THR A 90 -9.08 3.65 5.57
N ALA A 91 -8.66 2.41 5.80
CA ALA A 91 -7.25 2.01 5.73
C ALA A 91 -6.65 2.21 4.33
N ILE A 92 -7.39 1.82 3.29
CA ILE A 92 -7.00 2.05 1.88
C ILE A 92 -6.86 3.55 1.59
N ALA A 93 -7.81 4.37 2.05
CA ALA A 93 -7.74 5.81 1.87
C ALA A 93 -6.51 6.42 2.54
N ARG A 94 -6.17 5.97 3.76
CA ARG A 94 -4.95 6.39 4.48
C ARG A 94 -3.69 5.96 3.73
N SER A 95 -3.58 4.71 3.28
CA SER A 95 -2.45 4.24 2.46
C SER A 95 -2.30 5.07 1.17
N LYS A 96 -3.42 5.36 0.48
CA LYS A 96 -3.42 6.18 -0.74
C LYS A 96 -2.99 7.62 -0.48
N GLN A 97 -3.39 8.20 0.65
CA GLN A 97 -2.95 9.53 1.07
C GLN A 97 -1.45 9.54 1.40
N ALA A 98 -0.95 8.53 2.12
CA ALA A 98 0.48 8.38 2.40
C ALA A 98 1.31 8.22 1.11
N LYS A 99 0.84 7.37 0.17
CA LYS A 99 1.42 7.24 -1.18
C LYS A 99 1.46 8.58 -1.92
N LYS A 100 0.37 9.36 -1.90
CA LYS A 100 0.35 10.70 -2.50
C LYS A 100 1.38 11.63 -1.88
N GLN A 101 1.48 11.68 -0.55
CA GLN A 101 2.48 12.49 0.16
C GLN A 101 3.91 12.07 -0.22
N LEU A 102 4.15 10.76 -0.36
CA LEU A 102 5.42 10.21 -0.81
C LEU A 102 5.77 10.68 -2.24
N THR A 103 4.83 10.58 -3.18
CA THR A 103 5.00 11.06 -4.55
C THR A 103 5.23 12.58 -4.62
N THR A 104 4.55 13.35 -3.75
CA THR A 104 4.75 14.80 -3.65
C THR A 104 6.16 15.12 -3.11
N LEU A 105 6.61 14.45 -2.05
CA LEU A 105 7.98 14.60 -1.51
C LEU A 105 9.04 14.26 -2.54
N GLN A 106 8.85 13.19 -3.31
CA GLN A 106 9.74 12.80 -4.40
C GLN A 106 9.76 13.81 -5.57
N ASN A 107 8.68 14.58 -5.76
CA ASN A 107 8.59 15.62 -6.79
C ASN A 107 8.94 17.02 -6.32
N MET A 108 9.14 17.25 -5.02
CA MET A 108 9.60 18.53 -4.51
C MET A 108 11.03 18.80 -4.97
N SER A 109 11.22 19.92 -5.66
CA SER A 109 12.53 20.41 -6.12
C SER A 109 13.52 20.64 -4.97
N ALA A 110 13.04 20.89 -3.74
CA ALA A 110 13.87 20.98 -2.54
C ALA A 110 14.55 19.65 -2.16
N CYS A 111 14.00 18.52 -2.59
CA CYS A 111 14.63 17.21 -2.45
C CYS A 111 15.43 16.84 -3.70
N THR A 112 15.27 17.51 -4.84
CA THR A 112 16.00 17.19 -6.08
C THR A 112 17.33 17.94 -6.08
N VAL A 113 18.45 17.24 -5.88
CA VAL A 113 19.81 17.79 -5.97
C VAL A 113 20.25 17.94 -7.42
#